data_AF-A0A2T0UHF4-F1
#
_entry.id   AF-A0A2T0UHF4-F1
#
_cell.length_a   1.000
_cell.length_b   1.000
_cell.length_c   1.000
_cell.angle_alpha   90.00
_cell.angle_beta   90.00
_cell.angle_gamma   90.00
#
_symmetry.space_group_name_H-M   'P 1'
#
loop_
_entity.id
_entity.type
_entity.pdbx_description
1 polymer ?
#
loop_
_entity_poly.entity_id
_entity_poly.type
_entity_poly.pdbx_seq_one_letter_code
_entity_poly.pdbx_strand_id
1 'polypeptide(L)'
;MSSPETPGSERGGRAGCRRFRRPRARRAGGRIRRVASESLCDAWTEIERSIRDRVRSGLEAQAESIRVSVPHMEAAVRSFREVPGSWNPGPEQRGYVAQFLEWCRVNLIRPHHFASPFMRSAPAASDRDAMLLEQGVQAMEQVLSGHERDPAKVVHYQQRLSDLPQLMHLVSREYAAAAARDIGWDLDPALGPLRHAVLREGVSARVLAEDLRALDERARPLGNRLWTRAAGLAEAKAWRTDAWEQLQHFGDREMGERFLESTGPLDHLDNRFIDNPYAVACVAVGFGTEFLGKVIQGMPDYAAASGQPEISTGTTFNFNNSTVNGGQFAQTIHNTDTVIAAVAASGQAQTAQALKAVEEAVLADAHLDEATRTELLDNVTYLSEEAVKDPSERRAGVLRTIIGGIQAAAASGSALQQAMTTWGGVLGALVP
;
A
#
# COMPACT_ATOMS: atom_id res chain seq x y z
N MET A 1 63.71 3.69 32.80
CA MET A 1 65.19 3.77 32.82
C MET A 1 65.73 2.40 32.47
N SER A 2 66.52 2.35 31.41
CA SER A 2 67.66 1.46 31.11
C SER A 2 67.57 -0.05 31.38
N SER A 3 67.72 -0.82 30.30
CA SER A 3 68.27 -2.20 30.27
C SER A 3 69.65 -2.31 30.92
N PRO A 4 70.04 -3.53 31.32
CA PRO A 4 71.24 -4.20 30.77
C PRO A 4 71.01 -5.72 30.53
N GLU A 5 71.43 -6.37 29.44
CA GLU A 5 72.79 -6.91 29.09
C GLU A 5 73.47 -7.68 30.25
N THR A 6 74.06 -8.88 30.18
CA THR A 6 74.53 -9.92 29.19
C THR A 6 74.94 -11.18 30.05
N PRO A 7 75.86 -12.13 29.71
CA PRO A 7 76.09 -13.07 28.56
C PRO A 7 76.45 -14.55 28.98
N GLY A 8 76.79 -15.42 28.01
CA GLY A 8 77.63 -16.66 28.17
C GLY A 8 77.25 -17.77 27.18
N SER A 9 77.97 -18.06 26.07
CA SER A 9 79.25 -18.81 25.90
C SER A 9 79.14 -20.30 26.36
N GLU A 10 79.56 -21.37 25.66
CA GLU A 10 80.69 -21.65 24.75
C GLU A 10 80.47 -22.93 23.88
N ARG A 11 81.16 -22.95 22.71
CA ARG A 11 81.98 -24.03 22.04
C ARG A 11 81.52 -25.51 22.08
N GLY A 12 81.71 -26.32 21.03
CA GLY A 12 82.46 -26.18 19.78
C GLY A 12 82.60 -27.52 19.02
N GLY A 13 83.28 -27.51 17.86
CA GLY A 13 83.74 -28.74 17.20
C GLY A 13 83.75 -28.69 15.66
N ARG A 14 84.95 -28.81 15.07
CA ARG A 14 85.28 -28.66 13.64
C ARG A 14 85.29 -30.00 12.87
N ALA A 15 85.34 -29.82 11.53
CA ALA A 15 85.79 -30.72 10.44
C ALA A 15 84.66 -31.49 9.72
N GLY A 16 84.55 -31.52 8.38
CA GLY A 16 85.32 -30.95 7.29
C GLY A 16 84.69 -31.31 5.92
N CYS A 17 85.20 -30.70 4.85
CA CYS A 17 85.15 -31.17 3.44
C CYS A 17 83.79 -31.30 2.71
N ARG A 18 83.48 -30.36 1.80
CA ARG A 18 83.60 -30.51 0.31
C ARG A 18 82.81 -29.42 -0.42
N ARG A 19 83.40 -28.99 -1.54
CA ARG A 19 82.90 -28.00 -2.50
C ARG A 19 81.50 -28.34 -3.01
N PHE A 20 80.58 -27.37 -3.00
CA PHE A 20 79.53 -27.26 -4.02
C PHE A 20 79.19 -25.78 -4.27
N ARG A 21 79.27 -25.37 -5.55
CA ARG A 21 78.91 -24.02 -6.04
C ARG A 21 77.42 -23.76 -5.76
N ARG A 22 77.08 -22.64 -5.12
CA ARG A 22 75.71 -22.08 -5.15
C ARG A 22 75.59 -21.06 -6.28
N PRO A 23 74.56 -21.13 -7.14
CA PRO A 23 74.24 -20.06 -8.07
C PRO A 23 73.51 -18.91 -7.36
N ARG A 24 73.81 -17.68 -7.80
CA ARG A 24 73.08 -16.46 -7.43
C ARG A 24 71.61 -16.58 -7.85
N ALA A 25 70.70 -16.67 -6.88
CA ALA A 25 69.28 -16.45 -7.09
C ALA A 25 69.02 -14.95 -7.28
N ARG A 26 68.95 -14.51 -8.54
CA ARG A 26 68.47 -13.19 -8.92
C ARG A 26 66.93 -13.15 -8.85
N ARG A 27 66.43 -12.00 -8.41
CA ARG A 27 65.03 -11.58 -8.28
C ARG A 27 64.20 -11.91 -9.54
N ALA A 28 63.31 -12.91 -9.45
CA ALA A 28 62.24 -13.15 -10.42
C ALA A 28 60.88 -13.48 -9.76
N GLY A 29 60.73 -13.23 -8.45
CA GLY A 29 59.49 -13.53 -7.71
C GLY A 29 58.42 -12.42 -7.71
N GLY A 30 58.74 -11.22 -8.19
CA GLY A 30 57.84 -10.06 -8.11
C GLY A 30 56.88 -9.87 -9.28
N ARG A 31 57.27 -10.24 -10.51
CA ARG A 31 56.43 -10.03 -11.70
C ARG A 31 55.38 -11.13 -11.89
N ILE A 32 55.73 -12.39 -11.62
CA ILE A 32 54.79 -13.52 -11.79
C ILE A 32 53.65 -13.45 -10.75
N ARG A 33 53.94 -12.99 -9.52
CA ARG A 33 52.89 -12.76 -8.51
C ARG A 33 51.96 -11.59 -8.84
N ARG A 34 52.45 -10.53 -9.49
CA ARG A 34 51.62 -9.38 -9.87
C ARG A 34 50.70 -9.67 -11.05
N VAL A 35 51.21 -10.35 -12.07
CA VAL A 35 50.41 -10.75 -13.24
C VAL A 35 49.36 -11.80 -12.85
N ALA A 36 49.70 -12.72 -11.93
CA ALA A 36 48.73 -13.67 -11.39
C ALA A 36 47.67 -13.01 -10.50
N SER A 37 48.02 -11.97 -9.72
CA SER A 37 47.04 -11.25 -8.89
C SER A 37 46.11 -10.35 -9.72
N GLU A 38 46.62 -9.70 -10.76
CA GLU A 38 45.80 -8.88 -11.67
C GLU A 38 44.85 -9.77 -12.48
N SER A 39 45.34 -10.89 -13.03
CA SER A 39 44.49 -11.86 -13.75
C SER A 39 43.42 -12.52 -12.89
N LEU A 40 43.67 -12.72 -11.58
CA LEU A 40 42.68 -13.27 -10.65
C LEU A 40 41.65 -12.21 -10.21
N CYS A 41 42.04 -10.94 -10.05
CA CYS A 41 41.10 -9.85 -9.82
C CYS A 41 40.18 -9.61 -11.02
N ASP A 42 40.73 -9.66 -12.23
CA ASP A 42 39.95 -9.49 -13.46
C ASP A 42 38.96 -10.65 -13.65
N ALA A 43 39.41 -11.89 -13.41
CA ALA A 43 38.56 -13.08 -13.46
C ALA A 43 37.46 -13.06 -12.37
N TRP A 44 37.78 -12.60 -11.17
CA TRP A 44 36.79 -12.44 -10.09
C TRP A 44 35.74 -11.37 -10.43
N THR A 45 36.16 -10.24 -11.00
CA THR A 45 35.26 -9.16 -11.44
C THR A 45 34.33 -9.61 -12.57
N GLU A 46 34.82 -10.45 -13.49
CA GLU A 46 34.01 -11.04 -14.56
C GLU A 46 32.97 -12.04 -14.01
N ILE A 47 33.37 -12.88 -13.05
CA ILE A 47 32.48 -13.83 -12.38
C ILE A 47 31.41 -13.07 -11.58
N GLU A 48 31.79 -12.03 -10.85
CA GLU A 48 30.86 -11.20 -10.08
C GLU A 48 29.87 -10.48 -11.00
N ARG A 49 30.33 -9.95 -12.14
CA ARG A 49 29.47 -9.36 -13.17
C ARG A 49 28.52 -10.38 -13.78
N SER A 50 29.01 -11.57 -14.13
CA SER A 50 28.19 -12.65 -14.70
C SER A 50 27.15 -13.17 -13.71
N ILE A 51 27.50 -13.30 -12.43
CA ILE A 51 26.56 -13.67 -11.36
C ILE A 51 25.52 -12.55 -11.18
N ARG A 52 25.95 -11.29 -11.12
CA ARG A 52 25.06 -10.13 -10.99
C ARG A 52 24.08 -10.02 -12.16
N ASP A 53 24.54 -10.24 -13.39
CA ASP A 53 23.69 -10.18 -14.59
C ASP A 53 22.75 -11.40 -14.70
N ARG A 54 23.17 -12.60 -14.25
CA ARG A 54 22.28 -13.77 -14.13
C ARG A 54 21.24 -13.63 -13.02
N VAL A 55 21.62 -13.03 -11.89
CA VAL A 55 20.70 -12.73 -10.78
C VAL A 55 19.73 -11.63 -11.20
N ARG A 56 20.19 -10.57 -11.88
CA ARG A 56 19.36 -9.50 -12.41
C ARG A 56 18.36 -10.02 -13.45
N SER A 57 18.81 -10.77 -14.44
CA SER A 57 17.93 -11.34 -15.47
C SER A 57 16.93 -12.35 -14.87
N GLY A 58 17.33 -13.14 -13.87
CA GLY A 58 16.43 -14.03 -13.13
C GLY A 58 15.36 -13.28 -12.34
N LEU A 59 15.74 -12.21 -11.63
CA LEU A 59 14.83 -11.36 -10.87
C LEU A 59 13.90 -10.54 -11.79
N GLU A 60 14.37 -10.12 -12.97
CA GLU A 60 13.55 -9.43 -13.98
C GLU A 60 12.53 -10.37 -14.63
N ALA A 61 12.93 -11.59 -14.99
CA ALA A 61 12.02 -12.60 -15.49
C ALA A 61 10.98 -13.02 -14.43
N GLN A 62 11.37 -13.09 -13.16
CA GLN A 62 10.46 -13.35 -12.05
C GLN A 62 9.52 -12.17 -11.78
N ALA A 63 10.02 -10.94 -11.76
CA ALA A 63 9.17 -9.75 -11.59
C ALA A 63 8.15 -9.60 -12.72
N GLU A 64 8.53 -9.91 -13.97
CA GLU A 64 7.62 -9.92 -15.11
C GLU A 64 6.58 -11.04 -14.98
N SER A 65 6.99 -12.24 -14.55
CA SER A 65 6.06 -13.35 -14.29
C SER A 65 5.04 -13.01 -13.20
N ILE A 66 5.45 -12.37 -12.09
CA ILE A 66 4.52 -11.93 -11.03
C ILE A 66 3.62 -10.79 -11.54
N ARG A 67 4.17 -9.83 -12.28
CA ARG A 67 3.43 -8.69 -12.86
C ARG A 67 2.30 -9.16 -13.76
N VAL A 68 2.54 -10.18 -14.57
CA VAL A 68 1.50 -10.74 -15.44
C VAL A 68 0.53 -11.60 -14.62
N SER A 69 1.02 -12.39 -13.66
CA SER A 69 0.19 -13.38 -12.96
C SER A 69 -0.77 -12.78 -11.92
N VAL A 70 -0.42 -11.69 -11.22
CA VAL A 70 -1.23 -11.12 -10.13
C VAL A 70 -2.60 -10.58 -10.58
N PRO A 71 -2.70 -9.74 -11.62
CA PRO A 71 -4.00 -9.27 -12.11
C PRO A 71 -4.90 -10.40 -12.62
N HIS A 72 -4.31 -11.44 -13.24
CA HIS A 72 -5.06 -12.61 -13.69
C HIS A 72 -5.57 -13.46 -12.51
N MET A 73 -4.84 -13.52 -11.39
CA MET A 73 -5.33 -14.15 -10.17
C MET A 73 -6.43 -13.36 -9.48
N GLU A 74 -6.30 -12.03 -9.37
CA GLU A 74 -7.37 -11.21 -8.78
C GLU A 74 -8.66 -11.35 -9.59
N ALA A 75 -8.56 -11.38 -10.93
CA ALA A 75 -9.69 -11.65 -11.82
C ALA A 75 -10.23 -13.08 -11.65
N ALA A 76 -9.36 -14.08 -11.48
CA ALA A 76 -9.77 -15.46 -11.26
C ALA A 76 -10.45 -15.66 -9.91
N VAL A 77 -9.92 -15.08 -8.82
CA VAL A 77 -10.50 -15.10 -7.47
C VAL A 77 -11.83 -14.35 -7.44
N ARG A 78 -11.93 -13.21 -8.13
CA ARG A 78 -13.18 -12.45 -8.28
C ARG A 78 -14.26 -13.27 -9.00
N SER A 79 -13.92 -13.83 -10.16
CA SER A 79 -14.80 -14.73 -10.92
C SER A 79 -15.19 -15.99 -10.11
N PHE A 80 -14.30 -16.48 -9.26
CA PHE A 80 -14.55 -17.63 -8.37
C PHE A 80 -15.51 -17.31 -7.20
N ARG A 81 -15.55 -16.05 -6.73
CA ARG A 81 -16.46 -15.59 -5.68
C ARG A 81 -17.88 -15.32 -6.19
N GLU A 82 -18.02 -14.85 -7.42
CA GLU A 82 -19.30 -14.39 -7.98
C GLU A 82 -20.26 -15.53 -8.37
N VAL A 83 -19.74 -16.72 -8.74
CA VAL A 83 -20.60 -17.85 -9.15
C VAL A 83 -20.11 -19.19 -8.54
N PRO A 84 -20.63 -19.58 -7.36
CA PRO A 84 -20.27 -20.85 -6.73
C PRO A 84 -20.65 -22.05 -7.61
N GLY A 85 -19.66 -22.86 -8.02
CA GLY A 85 -19.88 -24.13 -8.73
C GLY A 85 -19.74 -24.11 -10.26
N SER A 86 -19.50 -22.95 -10.89
CA SER A 86 -19.31 -22.85 -12.35
C SER A 86 -17.91 -22.41 -12.79
N TRP A 87 -16.94 -22.38 -11.89
CA TRP A 87 -15.59 -21.94 -12.23
C TRP A 87 -14.89 -22.95 -13.14
N ASN A 88 -14.76 -22.57 -14.40
CA ASN A 88 -13.99 -23.27 -15.40
C ASN A 88 -13.01 -22.26 -16.03
N PRO A 89 -11.90 -21.94 -15.35
CA PRO A 89 -10.96 -20.97 -15.87
C PRO A 89 -10.44 -21.41 -17.24
N GLY A 90 -10.32 -20.44 -18.15
CA GLY A 90 -9.74 -20.68 -19.46
C GLY A 90 -8.30 -21.22 -19.36
N PRO A 91 -7.77 -21.87 -20.40
CA PRO A 91 -6.41 -22.43 -20.39
C PRO A 91 -5.33 -21.42 -19.98
N GLU A 92 -5.46 -20.16 -20.42
CA GLU A 92 -4.54 -19.07 -20.06
C GLU A 92 -4.59 -18.73 -18.57
N GLN A 93 -5.79 -18.61 -17.99
CA GLN A 93 -5.98 -18.36 -16.57
C GLN A 93 -5.40 -19.50 -15.71
N ARG A 94 -5.55 -20.76 -16.13
CA ARG A 94 -4.90 -21.91 -15.47
C ARG A 94 -3.39 -21.82 -15.53
N GLY A 95 -2.84 -21.39 -16.67
CA GLY A 95 -1.40 -21.17 -16.84
C GLY A 95 -0.84 -20.12 -15.88
N TYR A 96 -1.52 -18.98 -15.72
CA TYR A 96 -1.10 -17.93 -14.79
C TYR A 96 -1.18 -18.35 -13.33
N VAL A 97 -2.25 -19.04 -12.94
CA VAL A 97 -2.34 -19.55 -11.57
C VAL A 97 -1.26 -20.59 -11.32
N ALA A 98 -1.01 -21.53 -12.24
CA ALA A 98 0.07 -22.52 -12.10
C ALA A 98 1.46 -21.88 -11.99
N GLN A 99 1.77 -20.85 -12.80
CA GLN A 99 3.04 -20.12 -12.70
C GLN A 99 3.20 -19.41 -11.36
N PHE A 100 2.13 -18.81 -10.84
CA PHE A 100 2.15 -18.18 -9.53
C PHE A 100 2.31 -19.18 -8.39
N LEU A 101 1.61 -20.32 -8.43
CA LEU A 101 1.73 -21.38 -7.43
C LEU A 101 3.17 -21.93 -7.37
N GLU A 102 3.79 -22.10 -8.53
CA GLU A 102 5.19 -22.48 -8.62
C GLU A 102 6.11 -21.38 -8.10
N TRP A 103 5.81 -20.10 -8.37
CA TRP A 103 6.53 -18.98 -7.78
C TRP A 103 6.43 -19.00 -6.25
N CYS A 104 5.25 -19.21 -5.66
CA CYS A 104 5.07 -19.35 -4.21
C CYS A 104 5.87 -20.54 -3.65
N ARG A 105 5.88 -21.69 -4.34
CA ARG A 105 6.70 -22.83 -3.92
C ARG A 105 8.18 -22.52 -3.89
N VAL A 106 8.69 -21.93 -4.97
CA VAL A 106 10.12 -21.67 -5.13
C VAL A 106 10.58 -20.54 -4.21
N ASN A 107 9.79 -19.48 -4.06
CA ASN A 107 10.23 -18.27 -3.38
C ASN A 107 9.80 -18.19 -1.91
N LEU A 108 8.67 -18.80 -1.54
CA LEU A 108 8.09 -18.67 -0.20
C LEU A 108 8.18 -19.95 0.63
N ILE A 109 8.02 -21.12 -0.01
CA ILE A 109 7.97 -22.43 0.69
C ILE A 109 9.34 -23.11 0.72
N ARG A 110 10.17 -22.98 -0.33
CA ARG A 110 11.50 -23.61 -0.43
C ARG A 110 12.63 -22.61 -0.77
N PRO A 111 12.95 -21.66 0.13
CA PRO A 111 13.97 -20.64 -0.13
C PRO A 111 15.41 -21.19 -0.28
N HIS A 112 15.67 -22.47 0.00
CA HIS A 112 17.03 -23.02 0.00
C HIS A 112 17.67 -23.23 -1.39
N HIS A 113 16.94 -23.02 -2.48
CA HIS A 113 17.45 -23.25 -3.84
C HIS A 113 18.07 -22.03 -4.54
N PHE A 114 18.19 -20.89 -3.86
CA PHE A 114 18.76 -19.67 -4.46
C PHE A 114 20.29 -19.61 -4.38
N ALA A 115 20.90 -19.24 -5.51
CA ALA A 115 22.33 -18.94 -5.59
C ALA A 115 22.70 -17.65 -4.83
N SER A 116 21.75 -16.71 -4.70
CA SER A 116 21.97 -15.44 -4.00
C SER A 116 22.08 -15.63 -2.48
N PRO A 117 23.10 -15.08 -1.80
CA PRO A 117 23.20 -15.04 -0.34
C PRO A 117 21.97 -14.39 0.33
N PHE A 118 21.35 -13.43 -0.34
CA PHE A 118 20.17 -12.66 0.08
C PHE A 118 18.94 -13.51 0.44
N MET A 119 18.66 -14.56 -0.33
CA MET A 119 17.50 -15.44 -0.09
C MET A 119 17.77 -16.49 0.99
N ARG A 120 19.03 -16.67 1.41
CA ARG A 120 19.41 -17.64 2.46
C ARG A 120 19.31 -17.05 3.87
N SER A 121 19.30 -15.72 3.99
CA SER A 121 19.20 -14.98 5.26
C SER A 121 17.78 -14.49 5.58
N ALA A 122 16.86 -14.52 4.61
CA ALA A 122 15.44 -14.27 4.89
C ALA A 122 14.95 -15.31 5.92
N PRO A 123 14.32 -14.91 7.04
CA PRO A 123 13.71 -15.87 7.95
C PRO A 123 12.70 -16.66 7.13
N ALA A 124 12.84 -18.00 7.12
CA ALA A 124 11.80 -18.85 6.57
C ALA A 124 10.47 -18.41 7.19
N ALA A 125 9.41 -18.31 6.38
CA ALA A 125 8.05 -18.21 6.92
C ALA A 125 7.93 -19.22 8.07
N SER A 126 7.28 -18.85 9.18
CA SER A 126 7.18 -19.79 10.31
C SER A 126 6.72 -21.14 9.79
N ASP A 127 7.17 -22.26 10.36
CA ASP A 127 6.81 -23.59 9.85
C ASP A 127 5.28 -23.73 9.65
N ARG A 128 4.51 -23.01 10.48
CA ARG A 128 3.05 -22.86 10.36
C ARG A 128 2.63 -22.08 9.10
N ASP A 129 3.22 -20.93 8.81
CA ASP A 129 2.87 -20.10 7.64
C ASP A 129 3.29 -20.76 6.34
N ALA A 130 4.49 -21.37 6.29
CA ALA A 130 4.95 -22.16 5.16
C ALA A 130 4.01 -23.35 4.88
N MET A 131 3.59 -24.05 5.94
CA MET A 131 2.60 -25.13 5.86
C MET A 131 1.23 -24.63 5.37
N LEU A 132 0.75 -23.47 5.84
CA LEU A 132 -0.52 -22.90 5.39
C LEU A 132 -0.48 -22.47 3.92
N LEU A 133 0.64 -21.88 3.48
CA LEU A 133 0.86 -21.52 2.08
C LEU A 133 0.94 -22.76 1.18
N GLU A 134 1.66 -23.80 1.61
CA GLU A 134 1.75 -25.07 0.87
C GLU A 134 0.40 -25.78 0.80
N GLN A 135 -0.38 -25.78 1.89
CA GLN A 135 -1.76 -26.28 1.90
C GLN A 135 -2.68 -25.47 0.98
N GLY A 136 -2.54 -24.14 0.94
CA GLY A 136 -3.30 -23.27 0.03
C GLY A 136 -2.93 -23.48 -1.44
N VAL A 137 -1.64 -23.69 -1.73
CA VAL A 137 -1.14 -24.02 -3.06
C VAL A 137 -1.67 -25.38 -3.53
N GLN A 138 -1.55 -26.42 -2.69
CA GLN A 138 -2.07 -27.76 -3.00
C GLN A 138 -3.60 -27.76 -3.19
N ALA A 139 -4.33 -27.00 -2.37
CA ALA A 139 -5.76 -26.79 -2.51
C ALA A 139 -6.12 -26.21 -3.89
N MET A 140 -5.43 -25.15 -4.31
CA MET A 140 -5.65 -24.54 -5.63
C MET A 140 -5.37 -25.52 -6.78
N GLU A 141 -4.31 -26.32 -6.69
CA GLU A 141 -4.01 -27.33 -7.71
C GLU A 141 -5.06 -28.43 -7.79
N GLN A 142 -5.60 -28.88 -6.65
CA GLN A 142 -6.66 -29.88 -6.61
C GLN A 142 -7.97 -29.36 -7.22
N VAL A 143 -8.29 -28.09 -7.02
CA VAL A 143 -9.44 -27.43 -7.67
C VAL A 143 -9.19 -27.24 -9.17
N LEU A 144 -8.01 -26.72 -9.56
CA LEU A 144 -7.66 -26.45 -10.97
C LEU A 144 -7.54 -27.71 -11.83
N SER A 145 -7.11 -28.82 -11.24
CA SER A 145 -7.02 -30.12 -11.90
C SER A 145 -8.37 -30.84 -12.03
N GLY A 146 -9.45 -30.28 -11.47
CA GLY A 146 -10.78 -30.89 -11.48
C GLY A 146 -10.88 -32.20 -10.70
N HIS A 147 -9.89 -32.50 -9.86
CA HIS A 147 -9.82 -33.72 -9.07
C HIS A 147 -10.66 -33.66 -7.80
N GLU A 148 -10.93 -32.45 -7.27
CA GLU A 148 -11.80 -32.29 -6.10
C GLU A 148 -13.21 -31.89 -6.51
N ARG A 149 -14.17 -32.79 -6.29
CA ARG A 149 -15.60 -32.59 -6.58
C ARG A 149 -16.45 -32.43 -5.32
N ASP A 150 -15.86 -32.59 -4.14
CA ASP A 150 -16.56 -32.45 -2.87
C ASP A 150 -16.89 -30.97 -2.58
N PRO A 151 -18.17 -30.58 -2.55
CA PRO A 151 -18.57 -29.19 -2.30
C PRO A 151 -18.07 -28.64 -0.96
N ALA A 152 -17.94 -29.48 0.08
CA ALA A 152 -17.49 -29.04 1.39
C ALA A 152 -16.00 -28.64 1.37
N LYS A 153 -15.19 -29.36 0.60
CA LYS A 153 -13.77 -29.02 0.41
C LYS A 153 -13.58 -27.81 -0.49
N VAL A 154 -14.42 -27.65 -1.53
CA VAL A 154 -14.40 -26.43 -2.36
C VAL A 154 -14.70 -25.19 -1.52
N VAL A 155 -15.69 -25.24 -0.62
CA VAL A 155 -15.98 -24.12 0.32
C VAL A 155 -14.81 -23.89 1.29
N HIS A 156 -14.19 -24.95 1.81
CA HIS A 156 -12.99 -24.82 2.65
C HIS A 156 -11.82 -24.15 1.90
N TYR A 157 -11.59 -24.53 0.64
CA TYR A 157 -10.57 -23.93 -0.21
C TYR A 157 -10.90 -22.49 -0.61
N GLN A 158 -12.17 -22.16 -0.82
CA GLN A 158 -12.63 -20.78 -1.01
C GLN A 158 -12.29 -19.89 0.18
N GLN A 159 -12.52 -20.40 1.40
CA GLN A 159 -12.19 -19.67 2.63
C GLN A 159 -10.68 -19.46 2.77
N ARG A 160 -9.86 -20.47 2.47
CA ARG A 160 -8.39 -20.30 2.48
C ARG A 160 -7.87 -19.39 1.37
N LEU A 161 -8.52 -19.41 0.21
CA LEU A 161 -8.21 -18.51 -0.90
C LEU A 161 -8.58 -17.05 -0.59
N SER A 162 -9.64 -16.82 0.19
CA SER A 162 -9.96 -15.47 0.67
C SER A 162 -8.92 -14.92 1.65
N ASP A 163 -8.16 -15.79 2.32
CA ASP A 163 -7.09 -15.41 3.24
C ASP A 163 -5.74 -15.17 2.52
N LEU A 164 -5.61 -15.63 1.27
CA LEU A 164 -4.37 -15.55 0.49
C LEU A 164 -3.83 -14.11 0.33
N PRO A 165 -4.65 -13.07 0.10
CA PRO A 165 -4.16 -11.68 0.06
C PRO A 165 -3.56 -11.22 1.40
N GLN A 166 -4.13 -11.65 2.53
CA GLN A 166 -3.59 -11.31 3.86
C GLN A 166 -2.27 -12.03 4.12
N LEU A 167 -2.17 -13.31 3.75
CA LEU A 167 -0.91 -14.07 3.83
C LEU A 167 0.16 -13.48 2.91
N MET A 168 -0.20 -13.10 1.68
CA MET A 168 0.69 -12.40 0.76
C MET A 168 1.18 -11.09 1.35
N HIS A 169 0.30 -10.30 1.97
CA HIS A 169 0.67 -9.05 2.61
C HIS A 169 1.63 -9.27 3.80
N LEU A 170 1.43 -10.33 4.57
CA LEU A 170 2.28 -10.70 5.70
C LEU A 170 3.66 -11.17 5.26
N VAL A 171 3.70 -12.04 4.24
CA VAL A 171 4.96 -12.51 3.62
C VAL A 171 5.71 -11.36 2.96
N SER A 172 5.01 -10.50 2.22
CA SER A 172 5.59 -9.27 1.67
C SER A 172 6.17 -8.41 2.78
N ARG A 173 5.51 -8.28 3.94
CA ARG A 173 6.01 -7.52 5.10
C ARG A 173 7.22 -8.16 5.79
N GLU A 174 7.32 -9.47 5.85
CA GLU A 174 8.51 -10.16 6.40
C GLU A 174 9.70 -10.04 5.46
N TYR A 175 9.48 -10.24 4.15
CA TYR A 175 10.50 -10.07 3.13
C TYR A 175 11.00 -8.62 3.08
N ALA A 176 10.08 -7.69 3.22
CA ALA A 176 10.31 -6.27 3.36
C ALA A 176 11.18 -5.91 4.56
N ALA A 177 10.83 -6.44 5.74
CA ALA A 177 11.59 -6.25 6.96
C ALA A 177 13.00 -6.88 6.85
N ALA A 178 13.14 -8.02 6.16
CA ALA A 178 14.44 -8.60 5.86
C ALA A 178 15.28 -7.70 4.93
N ALA A 179 14.69 -7.22 3.83
CA ALA A 179 15.36 -6.29 2.91
C ALA A 179 15.73 -4.96 3.58
N ALA A 180 14.88 -4.46 4.49
CA ALA A 180 15.15 -3.30 5.34
C ALA A 180 16.37 -3.54 6.25
N ARG A 181 16.41 -4.66 6.98
CA ARG A 181 17.54 -5.01 7.85
C ARG A 181 18.85 -5.12 7.09
N ASP A 182 18.83 -5.66 5.87
CA ASP A 182 20.02 -5.79 5.03
C ASP A 182 20.61 -4.44 4.61
N ILE A 183 19.79 -3.40 4.47
CA ILE A 183 20.26 -2.02 4.26
C ILE A 183 20.54 -1.27 5.58
N GLY A 184 20.56 -1.98 6.71
CA GLY A 184 20.77 -1.43 8.05
C GLY A 184 19.58 -0.65 8.59
N TRP A 185 18.40 -0.80 7.97
CA TRP A 185 17.18 -0.16 8.43
C TRP A 185 16.46 -1.06 9.42
N ASP A 186 16.62 -0.73 10.70
CA ASP A 186 15.86 -1.34 11.78
C ASP A 186 14.56 -0.56 11.96
N LEU A 187 13.46 -1.13 11.48
CA LEU A 187 12.13 -0.58 11.67
C LEU A 187 11.75 -0.80 13.13
N ASP A 188 11.87 0.23 13.96
CA ASP A 188 11.37 0.18 15.32
C ASP A 188 9.84 0.03 15.28
N PRO A 189 9.28 -1.10 15.72
CA PRO A 189 7.83 -1.30 15.74
C PRO A 189 7.10 -0.30 16.66
N ALA A 190 7.83 0.43 17.51
CA ALA A 190 7.30 1.54 18.30
C ALA A 190 7.11 2.85 17.50
N LEU A 191 7.53 2.92 16.23
CA LEU A 191 7.31 4.05 15.30
C LEU A 191 5.86 4.15 14.81
N GLY A 192 4.90 3.82 15.67
CA GLY A 192 3.50 4.15 15.45
C GLY A 192 3.23 5.65 15.64
N PRO A 193 2.07 6.14 15.18
CA PRO A 193 1.66 7.50 15.46
C PRO A 193 1.48 7.74 16.95
N LEU A 194 1.80 8.96 17.38
CA LEU A 194 1.53 9.51 18.70
C LEU A 194 0.05 9.46 19.03
N ARG A 195 -0.33 8.78 20.12
CA ARG A 195 -1.72 8.61 20.55
C ARG A 195 -2.44 9.88 20.99
N HIS A 196 -1.69 10.89 21.41
CA HIS A 196 -2.25 12.12 22.00
C HIS A 196 -1.70 13.36 21.31
N ALA A 197 -1.46 13.27 19.99
CA ALA A 197 -1.05 14.42 19.21
C ALA A 197 -2.19 15.45 19.15
N VAL A 198 -1.80 16.72 19.23
CA VAL A 198 -2.71 17.87 19.12
C VAL A 198 -2.54 18.47 17.72
N LEU A 199 -3.60 18.98 17.13
CA LEU A 199 -3.59 19.68 15.85
C LEU A 199 -3.19 21.15 16.04
N ARG A 200 -2.56 21.74 15.02
CA ARG A 200 -2.25 23.18 15.03
C ARG A 200 -3.54 24.00 15.08
N GLU A 201 -3.44 25.16 15.71
CA GLU A 201 -4.55 26.13 15.73
C GLU A 201 -5.01 26.46 14.31
N GLY A 202 -6.32 26.45 14.08
CA GLY A 202 -6.93 26.72 12.78
C GLY A 202 -6.98 25.52 11.81
N VAL A 203 -6.35 24.39 12.13
CA VAL A 203 -6.48 23.16 11.33
C VAL A 203 -7.75 22.42 11.72
N SER A 204 -8.66 22.20 10.78
CA SER A 204 -9.83 21.33 10.99
C SER A 204 -9.42 19.86 10.97
N ALA A 205 -9.71 19.14 12.05
CA ALA A 205 -9.45 17.71 12.16
C ALA A 205 -10.19 16.91 11.06
N ARG A 206 -11.40 17.33 10.68
CA ARG A 206 -12.16 16.69 9.60
C ARG A 206 -11.45 16.82 8.25
N VAL A 207 -11.05 18.04 7.89
CA VAL A 207 -10.37 18.32 6.61
C VAL A 207 -9.07 17.55 6.52
N LEU A 208 -8.25 17.60 7.58
CA LEU A 208 -7.00 16.84 7.62
C LEU A 208 -7.23 15.32 7.49
N ALA A 209 -8.26 14.78 8.14
CA ALA A 209 -8.60 13.35 8.02
C ALA A 209 -8.96 12.96 6.58
N GLU A 210 -9.64 13.84 5.84
CA GLU A 210 -10.00 13.66 4.43
C GLU A 210 -8.74 13.71 3.55
N ASP A 211 -7.86 14.69 3.75
CA ASP A 211 -6.59 14.81 3.01
C ASP A 211 -5.69 13.59 3.22
N LEU A 212 -5.55 13.12 4.46
CA LEU A 212 -4.79 11.91 4.79
C LEU A 212 -5.43 10.66 4.17
N ARG A 213 -6.76 10.57 4.12
CA ARG A 213 -7.47 9.46 3.46
C ARG A 213 -7.22 9.45 1.95
N ALA A 214 -7.27 10.61 1.30
CA ALA A 214 -6.94 10.72 -0.12
C ALA A 214 -5.50 10.25 -0.41
N LEU A 215 -4.55 10.54 0.49
CA LEU A 215 -3.18 10.04 0.39
C LEU A 215 -3.04 8.53 0.63
N ASP A 216 -3.77 7.95 1.59
CA ASP A 216 -3.82 6.49 1.79
C ASP A 216 -4.40 5.79 0.55
N GLU A 217 -5.49 6.33 -0.02
CA GLU A 217 -6.12 5.80 -1.22
C GLU A 217 -5.20 5.86 -2.44
N ARG A 218 -4.43 6.94 -2.63
CA ARG A 218 -3.41 7.06 -3.68
C ARG A 218 -2.26 6.07 -3.51
N ALA A 219 -1.90 5.74 -2.27
CA ALA A 219 -0.76 4.89 -1.96
C ALA A 219 -1.01 3.39 -2.23
N ARG A 220 -2.24 2.91 -2.02
CA ARG A 220 -2.59 1.49 -2.24
C ARG A 220 -2.28 0.99 -3.65
N PRO A 221 -2.76 1.63 -4.74
CA PRO A 221 -2.39 1.22 -6.09
C PRO A 221 -0.93 1.55 -6.41
N LEU A 222 -0.30 2.50 -5.73
CA LEU A 222 1.10 2.83 -5.89
C LEU A 222 2.01 1.66 -5.45
N GLY A 223 1.72 1.00 -4.34
CA GLY A 223 2.45 -0.22 -3.91
C GLY A 223 2.45 -1.31 -4.99
N ASN A 224 1.27 -1.63 -5.54
CA ASN A 224 1.13 -2.62 -6.62
C ASN A 224 1.85 -2.19 -7.90
N ARG A 225 1.78 -0.90 -8.25
CA ARG A 225 2.50 -0.37 -9.42
C ARG A 225 4.02 -0.35 -9.22
N LEU A 226 4.52 -0.10 -8.01
CA LEU A 226 5.94 -0.20 -7.69
C LEU A 226 6.43 -1.64 -7.82
N TRP A 227 5.66 -2.59 -7.30
CA TRP A 227 5.96 -4.01 -7.41
C TRP A 227 6.08 -4.47 -8.88
N THR A 228 5.16 -4.00 -9.73
CA THR A 228 5.16 -4.30 -11.17
C THR A 228 6.06 -3.36 -12.00
N ARG A 229 6.79 -2.44 -11.36
CA ARG A 229 7.59 -1.38 -12.00
C ARG A 229 6.81 -0.49 -12.98
N ALA A 230 5.49 -0.44 -12.84
CA ALA A 230 4.59 0.43 -13.61
C ALA A 230 4.55 1.87 -13.04
N ALA A 231 4.96 2.06 -11.79
CA ALA A 231 5.18 3.38 -11.18
C ALA A 231 6.68 3.65 -11.03
N GLY A 232 7.05 4.94 -11.08
CA GLY A 232 8.42 5.37 -10.86
C GLY A 232 8.74 5.54 -9.37
N LEU A 233 10.01 5.35 -8.99
CA LEU A 233 10.50 5.64 -7.63
C LEU A 233 10.28 7.12 -7.22
N ALA A 234 10.27 8.03 -8.20
CA ALA A 234 9.95 9.44 -7.98
C ALA A 234 8.51 9.65 -7.50
N GLU A 235 7.56 8.82 -7.95
CA GLU A 235 6.17 8.90 -7.51
C GLU A 235 6.01 8.48 -6.05
N ALA A 236 6.76 7.45 -5.60
CA ALA A 236 6.83 7.05 -4.20
C ALA A 236 7.42 8.16 -3.31
N LYS A 237 8.49 8.82 -3.77
CA LYS A 237 9.10 9.96 -3.08
C LYS A 237 8.13 11.14 -2.99
N ALA A 238 7.44 11.49 -4.08
CA ALA A 238 6.46 12.57 -4.10
C ALA A 238 5.30 12.29 -3.13
N TRP A 239 4.73 11.09 -3.18
CA TRP A 239 3.68 10.69 -2.23
C TRP A 239 4.13 10.81 -0.77
N ARG A 240 5.36 10.37 -0.44
CA ARG A 240 5.92 10.51 0.91
C ARG A 240 6.02 11.97 1.32
N THR A 241 6.49 12.85 0.42
CA THR A 241 6.55 14.30 0.70
C THR A 241 5.16 14.87 0.96
N ASP A 242 4.18 14.59 0.09
CA ASP A 242 2.79 15.03 0.27
C ASP A 242 2.25 14.60 1.64
N ALA A 243 2.45 13.33 2.02
CA ALA A 243 1.98 12.79 3.29
C ALA A 243 2.69 13.41 4.51
N TRP A 244 4.01 13.60 4.43
CA TRP A 244 4.76 14.28 5.47
C TRP A 244 4.28 15.73 5.67
N GLU A 245 4.04 16.46 4.58
CA GLU A 245 3.52 17.84 4.63
C GLU A 245 2.16 17.90 5.33
N GLN A 246 1.25 16.97 5.03
CA GLN A 246 -0.04 16.90 5.72
C GLN A 246 0.13 16.61 7.22
N LEU A 247 1.04 15.70 7.58
CA LEU A 247 1.33 15.40 8.98
C LEU A 247 2.01 16.56 9.73
N GLN A 248 2.54 17.58 9.04
CA GLN A 248 2.99 18.81 9.68
C GLN A 248 1.84 19.67 10.23
N HIS A 249 0.58 19.36 9.92
CA HIS A 249 -0.56 20.05 10.53
C HIS A 249 -0.82 19.65 11.99
N PHE A 250 -0.14 18.63 12.49
CA PHE A 250 -0.06 18.38 13.92
C PHE A 250 0.82 19.46 14.59
N GLY A 251 0.42 19.87 15.79
CA GLY A 251 1.14 20.82 16.64
C GLY A 251 2.51 20.28 17.03
N ASP A 252 2.64 18.96 17.14
CA ASP A 252 3.91 18.28 17.33
C ASP A 252 4.53 17.88 15.98
N ARG A 253 5.76 18.36 15.75
CA ARG A 253 6.56 18.00 14.59
C ARG A 253 6.94 16.51 14.61
N GLU A 254 6.95 15.88 15.78
CA GLU A 254 7.27 14.47 15.99
C GLU A 254 6.35 13.54 15.17
N MET A 255 5.09 13.93 14.91
CA MET A 255 4.19 13.13 14.07
C MET A 255 4.75 12.92 12.66
N GLY A 256 5.17 14.00 12.01
CA GLY A 256 5.76 13.93 10.68
C GLY A 256 7.14 13.28 10.69
N GLU A 257 7.93 13.49 11.74
CA GLU A 257 9.26 12.87 11.86
C GLU A 257 9.18 11.35 12.00
N ARG A 258 8.28 10.83 12.85
CA ARG A 258 8.01 9.38 12.94
C ARG A 258 7.54 8.79 11.60
N PHE A 259 6.73 9.52 10.85
CA PHE A 259 6.34 9.09 9.49
C PHE A 259 7.55 9.06 8.54
N LEU A 260 8.40 10.08 8.55
CA LEU A 260 9.62 10.09 7.73
C LEU A 260 10.56 8.96 8.09
N GLU A 261 10.70 8.63 9.38
CA GLU A 261 11.49 7.50 9.87
C GLU A 261 10.90 6.17 9.41
N SER A 262 9.58 5.99 9.51
CA SER A 262 8.87 4.80 9.04
C SER A 262 8.93 4.60 7.52
N THR A 263 9.25 5.66 6.77
CA THR A 263 9.39 5.66 5.31
C THR A 263 10.80 6.01 4.84
N GLY A 264 11.79 5.99 5.76
CA GLY A 264 13.16 6.48 5.57
C GLY A 264 13.90 6.00 4.32
N PRO A 265 13.80 4.72 3.90
CA PRO A 265 14.54 4.22 2.75
C PRO A 265 14.13 4.84 1.44
N LEU A 266 12.98 5.51 1.37
CA LEU A 266 12.63 6.28 0.19
C LEU A 266 13.70 7.35 -0.12
N ASP A 267 14.43 7.87 0.88
CA ASP A 267 15.58 8.78 0.69
C ASP A 267 16.80 8.09 0.07
N HIS A 268 16.93 6.78 0.28
CA HIS A 268 18.11 6.02 -0.12
C HIS A 268 17.93 5.29 -1.44
N LEU A 269 16.79 5.42 -2.12
CA LEU A 269 16.52 4.70 -3.38
C LEU A 269 17.50 5.02 -4.52
N ASP A 270 18.19 6.16 -4.46
CA ASP A 270 19.22 6.53 -5.45
C ASP A 270 20.58 5.89 -5.15
N ASN A 271 20.69 5.18 -4.01
CA ASN A 271 21.90 4.49 -3.61
C ASN A 271 22.14 3.27 -4.51
N ARG A 272 23.26 3.28 -5.22
CA ARG A 272 23.68 2.23 -6.15
C ARG A 272 23.90 0.86 -5.49
N PHE A 273 23.93 0.80 -4.16
CA PHE A 273 24.08 -0.43 -3.39
C PHE A 273 22.75 -1.12 -3.07
N ILE A 274 21.60 -0.53 -3.42
CA ILE A 274 20.31 -1.20 -3.28
C ILE A 274 20.04 -2.03 -4.54
N ASP A 275 20.09 -3.35 -4.41
CA ASP A 275 19.89 -4.27 -5.53
C ASP A 275 18.49 -4.17 -6.16
N ASN A 276 17.48 -3.85 -5.34
CA ASN A 276 16.09 -3.70 -5.80
C ASN A 276 15.38 -2.52 -5.11
N PRO A 277 15.54 -1.29 -5.63
CA PRO A 277 14.92 -0.11 -5.03
C PRO A 277 13.39 -0.12 -5.11
N TYR A 278 12.79 -0.84 -6.07
CA TYR A 278 11.33 -0.95 -6.19
C TYR A 278 10.72 -1.79 -5.06
N ALA A 279 11.37 -2.88 -4.68
CA ALA A 279 10.93 -3.66 -3.52
C ALA A 279 11.00 -2.80 -2.26
N VAL A 280 12.13 -2.12 -2.01
CA VAL A 280 12.28 -1.22 -0.86
C VAL A 280 11.23 -0.10 -0.88
N ALA A 281 10.93 0.47 -2.04
CA ALA A 281 9.90 1.50 -2.17
C ALA A 281 8.50 0.98 -1.88
N CYS A 282 8.12 -0.18 -2.42
CA CYS A 282 6.83 -0.84 -2.16
C CYS A 282 6.62 -1.05 -0.66
N VAL A 283 7.68 -1.44 0.04
CA VAL A 283 7.71 -1.68 1.47
C VAL A 283 7.51 -0.41 2.27
N ALA A 284 8.31 0.62 1.97
CA ALA A 284 8.21 1.90 2.66
C ALA A 284 6.83 2.54 2.43
N VAL A 285 6.25 2.41 1.23
CA VAL A 285 4.86 2.81 0.97
C VAL A 285 3.89 2.02 1.84
N GLY A 286 4.04 0.70 1.95
CA GLY A 286 3.21 -0.14 2.81
C GLY A 286 3.27 0.22 4.31
N PHE A 287 4.45 0.59 4.82
CA PHE A 287 4.59 1.09 6.19
C PHE A 287 3.93 2.45 6.36
N GLY A 288 4.14 3.35 5.41
CA GLY A 288 3.52 4.67 5.45
C GLY A 288 1.99 4.61 5.35
N THR A 289 1.40 3.70 4.55
CA THR A 289 -0.07 3.51 4.54
C THR A 289 -0.60 2.96 5.85
N GLU A 290 0.09 1.99 6.47
CA GLU A 290 -0.28 1.51 7.80
C GLU A 290 -0.24 2.64 8.84
N PHE A 291 0.81 3.50 8.78
CA PHE A 291 0.93 4.67 9.64
C PHE A 291 -0.22 5.65 9.42
N LEU A 292 -0.48 6.04 8.17
CA LEU A 292 -1.59 6.95 7.82
C LEU A 292 -2.95 6.37 8.24
N GLY A 293 -3.18 5.08 8.02
CA GLY A 293 -4.40 4.39 8.47
C GLY A 293 -4.61 4.50 9.99
N LYS A 294 -3.55 4.34 10.79
CA LYS A 294 -3.61 4.53 12.25
C LYS A 294 -3.85 6.00 12.64
N VAL A 295 -3.26 6.95 11.92
CA VAL A 295 -3.53 8.38 12.13
C VAL A 295 -5.00 8.69 11.85
N ILE A 296 -5.52 8.26 10.69
CA ILE A 296 -6.92 8.45 10.28
C ILE A 296 -7.88 7.86 11.33
N GLN A 297 -7.61 6.65 11.83
CA GLN A 297 -8.41 6.02 12.88
C GLN A 297 -8.37 6.80 14.20
N GLY A 298 -7.24 7.42 14.54
CA GLY A 298 -7.06 8.25 15.74
C GLY A 298 -7.56 9.69 15.62
N MET A 299 -8.03 10.13 14.44
CA MET A 299 -8.46 11.52 14.24
C MET A 299 -9.54 12.02 15.21
N PRO A 300 -10.53 11.22 15.66
CA PRO A 300 -11.47 11.64 16.69
C PRO A 300 -10.76 12.00 18.01
N ASP A 301 -9.78 11.20 18.43
CA ASP A 301 -9.01 11.44 19.65
C ASP A 301 -8.13 12.69 19.51
N TYR A 302 -7.51 12.89 18.35
CA TYR A 302 -6.71 14.09 18.06
C TYR A 302 -7.59 15.35 18.02
N ALA A 303 -8.80 15.26 17.46
CA ALA A 303 -9.76 16.37 17.45
C ALA A 303 -10.15 16.76 18.88
N ALA A 304 -10.50 15.78 19.72
CA ALA A 304 -10.85 15.97 21.12
C ALA A 304 -9.67 16.57 21.92
N ALA A 305 -8.45 16.04 21.73
CA ALA A 305 -7.24 16.57 22.35
C ALA A 305 -6.93 18.01 21.93
N SER A 306 -7.39 18.42 20.74
CA SER A 306 -7.25 19.78 20.20
C SER A 306 -8.39 20.72 20.60
N GLY A 307 -9.33 20.28 21.44
CA GLY A 307 -10.51 21.06 21.83
C GLY A 307 -11.49 21.30 20.69
N GLN A 308 -11.39 20.55 19.59
CA GLN A 308 -12.35 20.60 18.50
C GLN A 308 -13.57 19.76 18.89
N PRO A 309 -14.78 20.11 18.38
CA PRO A 309 -15.93 19.24 18.57
C PRO A 309 -15.56 17.84 18.08
N GLU A 310 -15.93 16.83 18.87
CA GLU A 310 -15.71 15.44 18.51
C GLU A 310 -16.24 15.24 17.09
N ILE A 311 -15.36 14.79 16.19
CA ILE A 311 -15.80 14.41 14.85
C ILE A 311 -16.75 13.27 15.09
N SER A 312 -18.05 13.58 15.12
CA SER A 312 -19.09 12.58 15.08
C SER A 312 -18.73 11.75 13.87
N THR A 313 -18.28 10.52 14.11
CA THR A 313 -18.07 9.53 13.06
C THR A 313 -19.46 9.25 12.54
N GLY A 314 -19.95 10.17 11.69
CA GLY A 314 -21.15 10.02 10.91
C GLY A 314 -21.01 8.66 10.28
N THR A 315 -21.93 7.78 10.65
CA THR A 315 -22.05 6.37 10.30
C THR A 315 -21.15 6.00 9.13
N THR A 316 -20.02 5.34 9.41
CA THR A 316 -19.18 4.79 8.34
C THR A 316 -20.00 3.72 7.63
N PHE A 317 -20.66 4.09 6.54
CA PHE A 317 -21.36 3.14 5.69
C PHE A 317 -20.31 2.27 5.00
N ASN A 318 -20.19 1.05 5.49
CA ASN A 318 -19.32 0.04 4.90
C ASN A 318 -20.01 -0.45 3.62
N PHE A 319 -19.73 0.21 2.49
CA PHE A 319 -20.21 -0.24 1.19
C PHE A 319 -19.47 -1.52 0.81
N ASN A 320 -20.16 -2.64 0.96
CA ASN A 320 -19.71 -3.93 0.49
C ASN A 320 -19.48 -3.85 -1.03
N ASN A 321 -18.20 -3.79 -1.42
CA ASN A 321 -17.65 -4.42 -2.62
C ASN A 321 -17.73 -3.67 -3.97
N SER A 322 -17.58 -2.34 -4.02
CA SER A 322 -17.19 -1.66 -5.27
C SER A 322 -16.21 -0.52 -5.04
N THR A 323 -14.95 -0.74 -5.43
CA THR A 323 -13.87 0.25 -5.31
C THR A 323 -13.79 1.07 -6.59
N VAL A 324 -14.63 2.09 -6.74
CA VAL A 324 -14.45 3.20 -7.71
C VAL A 324 -15.04 4.49 -7.11
N ASN A 325 -14.17 5.50 -6.91
CA ASN A 325 -14.47 6.93 -6.58
C ASN A 325 -15.07 7.32 -5.20
N GLY A 326 -14.66 6.69 -4.10
CA GLY A 326 -15.07 7.11 -2.74
C GLY A 326 -14.68 8.56 -2.35
N GLY A 327 -13.54 9.07 -2.83
CA GLY A 327 -13.09 10.44 -2.55
C GLY A 327 -13.98 11.54 -3.16
N GLN A 328 -14.49 11.32 -4.37
CA GLN A 328 -15.41 12.30 -5.02
C GLN A 328 -16.76 12.33 -4.31
N PHE A 329 -17.27 11.17 -3.89
CA PHE A 329 -18.54 11.08 -3.19
C PHE A 329 -18.52 11.77 -1.82
N ALA A 330 -17.46 11.56 -1.04
CA ALA A 330 -17.28 12.26 0.24
C ALA A 330 -17.14 13.78 0.07
N GLN A 331 -16.41 14.22 -0.97
CA GLN A 331 -16.27 15.63 -1.30
C GLN A 331 -17.62 16.25 -1.72
N THR A 332 -18.44 15.55 -2.50
CA THR A 332 -19.79 16.00 -2.87
C THR A 332 -20.63 16.22 -1.61
N ILE A 333 -20.70 15.26 -0.69
CA ILE A 333 -21.43 15.41 0.58
C ILE A 333 -20.96 16.64 1.37
N HIS A 334 -19.64 16.84 1.48
CA HIS A 334 -19.11 18.00 2.20
C HIS A 334 -19.46 19.34 1.53
N ASN A 335 -19.39 19.40 0.21
CA ASN A 335 -19.82 20.56 -0.55
C ASN A 335 -21.31 20.81 -0.35
N THR A 336 -22.16 19.77 -0.40
CA THR A 336 -23.59 19.87 -0.12
C THR A 336 -23.86 20.44 1.28
N ASP A 337 -23.23 19.88 2.32
CA ASP A 337 -23.32 20.34 3.71
C ASP A 337 -23.00 21.84 3.85
N THR A 338 -21.91 22.26 3.21
CA THR A 338 -21.41 23.64 3.29
C THR A 338 -22.39 24.62 2.66
N VAL A 339 -22.94 24.27 1.49
CA VAL A 339 -23.92 25.13 0.81
C VAL A 339 -25.25 25.15 1.55
N ILE A 340 -25.71 24.03 2.12
CA ILE A 340 -26.91 23.99 2.97
C ILE A 340 -26.76 24.89 4.19
N ALA A 341 -25.58 24.88 4.83
CA ALA A 341 -25.30 25.78 5.95
C ALA A 341 -25.40 27.26 5.54
N ALA A 342 -24.96 27.61 4.33
CA ALA A 342 -25.11 28.96 3.79
C ALA A 342 -26.59 29.35 3.58
N VAL A 343 -27.45 28.41 3.15
CA VAL A 343 -28.90 28.62 3.06
C VAL A 343 -29.49 28.96 4.43
N ALA A 344 -29.11 28.22 5.48
CA ALA A 344 -29.54 28.52 6.85
C ALA A 344 -29.07 29.91 7.30
N ALA A 345 -27.81 30.26 7.03
CA ALA A 345 -27.22 31.55 7.36
C ALA A 345 -27.89 32.74 6.64
N SER A 346 -28.49 32.51 5.45
CA SER A 346 -29.28 33.50 4.71
C SER A 346 -30.67 33.78 5.31
N GLY A 347 -31.03 33.13 6.43
CA GLY A 347 -32.33 33.26 7.09
C GLY A 347 -33.39 32.28 6.57
N GLN A 348 -33.05 31.37 5.65
CA GLN A 348 -33.95 30.36 5.09
C GLN A 348 -33.85 29.02 5.83
N ALA A 349 -34.02 29.03 7.16
CA ALA A 349 -33.82 27.86 8.01
C ALA A 349 -34.69 26.65 7.61
N GLN A 350 -35.95 26.88 7.23
CA GLN A 350 -36.86 25.80 6.80
C GLN A 350 -36.42 25.17 5.47
N THR A 351 -35.91 25.98 4.53
CA THR A 351 -35.35 25.49 3.26
C THR A 351 -34.08 24.67 3.52
N ALA A 352 -33.18 25.15 4.39
CA ALA A 352 -31.98 24.41 4.74
C ALA A 352 -32.30 23.06 5.39
N GLN A 353 -33.29 23.02 6.29
CA GLN A 353 -33.78 21.78 6.90
C GLN A 353 -34.37 20.82 5.85
N ALA A 354 -35.14 21.33 4.88
CA ALA A 354 -35.68 20.55 3.78
C ALA A 354 -34.58 19.93 2.92
N LEU A 355 -33.56 20.73 2.55
CA LEU A 355 -32.41 20.26 1.77
C LEU A 355 -31.61 19.19 2.54
N LYS A 356 -31.37 19.40 3.84
CA LYS A 356 -30.66 18.44 4.68
C LYS A 356 -31.41 17.11 4.80
N ALA A 357 -32.73 17.17 4.98
CA ALA A 357 -33.56 15.97 5.06
C ALA A 357 -33.57 15.18 3.74
N VAL A 358 -33.53 15.86 2.58
CA VAL A 358 -33.41 15.20 1.29
C VAL A 358 -32.02 14.59 1.10
N GLU A 359 -30.95 15.31 1.45
CA GLU A 359 -29.58 14.78 1.43
C GLU A 359 -29.46 13.49 2.25
N GLU A 360 -29.91 13.52 3.51
CA GLU A 360 -29.89 12.36 4.41
C GLU A 360 -30.72 11.20 3.87
N ALA A 361 -31.87 11.48 3.26
CA ALA A 361 -32.71 10.47 2.64
C ALA A 361 -32.05 9.85 1.40
N VAL A 362 -31.38 10.64 0.56
CA VAL A 362 -30.57 10.15 -0.57
C VAL A 362 -29.45 9.25 -0.06
N LEU A 363 -28.79 9.58 1.05
CA LEU A 363 -27.73 8.75 1.65
C LEU A 363 -28.27 7.47 2.31
N ALA A 364 -29.47 7.51 2.89
CA ALA A 364 -30.07 6.37 3.57
C ALA A 364 -30.79 5.38 2.63
N ASP A 365 -31.12 5.79 1.41
CA ASP A 365 -31.89 4.95 0.49
C ASP A 365 -31.05 3.81 -0.07
N ALA A 366 -31.35 2.57 0.35
CA ALA A 366 -30.62 1.38 -0.07
C ALA A 366 -30.94 0.95 -1.51
N HIS A 367 -31.98 1.51 -2.15
CA HIS A 367 -32.38 1.16 -3.51
C HIS A 367 -31.68 2.00 -4.60
N LEU A 368 -30.98 3.05 -4.20
CA LEU A 368 -30.19 3.87 -5.11
C LEU A 368 -28.82 3.25 -5.33
N ASP A 369 -28.47 3.03 -6.61
CA ASP A 369 -27.09 2.76 -6.97
C ASP A 369 -26.22 4.00 -6.76
N GLU A 370 -24.90 3.81 -6.73
CA GLU A 370 -23.94 4.86 -6.41
C GLU A 370 -23.97 6.03 -7.41
N ALA A 371 -24.19 5.74 -8.70
CA ALA A 371 -24.26 6.75 -9.75
C ALA A 371 -25.49 7.66 -9.55
N THR A 372 -26.66 7.05 -9.31
CA THR A 372 -27.91 7.78 -9.04
C THR A 372 -27.81 8.55 -7.74
N ARG A 373 -27.20 7.97 -6.69
CA ARG A 373 -26.98 8.64 -5.42
C ARG A 373 -26.11 9.90 -5.59
N THR A 374 -25.02 9.79 -6.34
CA THR A 374 -24.13 10.92 -6.65
C THR A 374 -24.88 12.02 -7.42
N GLU A 375 -25.60 11.66 -8.48
CA GLU A 375 -26.41 12.61 -9.26
C GLU A 375 -27.44 13.35 -8.39
N LEU A 376 -28.11 12.63 -7.48
CA LEU A 376 -29.08 13.22 -6.57
C LEU A 376 -28.43 14.16 -5.55
N LEU A 377 -27.25 13.85 -5.03
CA LEU A 377 -26.52 14.75 -4.14
C LEU A 377 -26.02 16.01 -4.87
N ASP A 378 -25.55 15.87 -6.12
CA ASP A 378 -25.20 17.03 -6.96
C ASP A 378 -26.42 17.93 -7.20
N ASN A 379 -27.58 17.32 -7.45
CA ASN A 379 -28.86 18.01 -7.55
C ASN A 379 -29.24 18.75 -6.25
N VAL A 380 -29.03 18.15 -5.07
CA VAL A 380 -29.26 18.82 -3.78
C VAL A 380 -28.30 19.99 -3.59
N THR A 381 -27.02 19.82 -3.95
CA THR A 381 -26.03 20.92 -3.95
C THR A 381 -26.50 22.08 -4.80
N TYR A 382 -26.91 21.81 -6.04
CA TYR A 382 -27.40 22.86 -6.94
C TYR A 382 -28.67 23.56 -6.42
N LEU A 383 -29.63 22.81 -5.86
CA LEU A 383 -30.80 23.41 -5.21
C LEU A 383 -30.40 24.33 -4.07
N SER A 384 -29.39 23.94 -3.30
CA SER A 384 -28.86 24.73 -2.20
C SER A 384 -28.19 26.02 -2.71
N GLU A 385 -27.42 25.96 -3.80
CA GLU A 385 -26.81 27.14 -4.42
C GLU A 385 -27.85 28.13 -4.97
N GLU A 386 -28.91 27.63 -5.61
CA GLU A 386 -30.01 28.47 -6.09
C GLU A 386 -30.85 29.06 -4.94
N ALA A 387 -30.98 28.34 -3.81
CA ALA A 387 -31.72 28.83 -2.66
C ALA A 387 -31.09 30.06 -2.01
N VAL A 388 -29.75 30.20 -2.05
CA VAL A 388 -29.05 31.39 -1.53
C VAL A 388 -29.28 32.63 -2.40
N LYS A 389 -29.65 32.47 -3.68
CA LYS A 389 -29.88 33.58 -4.61
C LYS A 389 -31.20 34.29 -4.34
N ASP A 390 -31.25 35.56 -4.73
CA ASP A 390 -32.49 36.33 -4.75
C ASP A 390 -33.54 35.65 -5.65
N PRO A 391 -34.84 35.64 -5.29
CA PRO A 391 -35.87 34.95 -6.05
C PRO A 391 -35.93 35.30 -7.54
N SER A 392 -35.60 36.55 -7.90
CA SER A 392 -35.57 37.02 -9.30
C SER A 392 -34.38 36.50 -10.11
N GLU A 393 -33.32 36.03 -9.46
CA GLU A 393 -32.11 35.52 -10.11
C GLU A 393 -32.10 33.99 -10.24
N ARG A 394 -33.08 33.32 -9.63
CA ARG A 394 -33.19 31.86 -9.63
C ARG A 394 -33.60 31.33 -11.00
N ARG A 395 -32.96 30.24 -11.40
CA ARG A 395 -33.22 29.58 -12.68
C ARG A 395 -34.42 28.63 -12.56
N ALA A 396 -35.63 29.19 -12.60
CA ALA A 396 -36.89 28.44 -12.41
C ALA A 396 -37.03 27.17 -13.28
N GLY A 397 -36.60 27.23 -14.54
CA GLY A 397 -36.63 26.08 -15.44
C GLY A 397 -35.74 24.93 -14.95
N VAL A 398 -34.54 25.24 -14.45
CA VAL A 398 -33.61 24.23 -13.94
C VAL A 398 -34.09 23.68 -12.59
N LEU A 399 -34.57 24.55 -11.70
CA LEU A 399 -35.15 24.13 -10.42
C LEU A 399 -36.29 23.12 -10.59
N ARG A 400 -37.22 23.38 -11.53
CA ARG A 400 -38.31 22.43 -11.84
C ARG A 400 -37.78 21.09 -12.34
N THR A 401 -36.78 21.10 -13.22
CA THR A 401 -36.16 19.87 -13.73
C THR A 401 -35.51 19.06 -12.61
N ILE A 402 -34.73 19.72 -11.74
CA ILE A 402 -34.04 19.05 -10.64
C ILE A 402 -35.02 18.48 -9.61
N ILE A 403 -36.00 19.28 -9.18
CA ILE A 403 -37.04 18.80 -8.25
C ILE A 403 -37.81 17.63 -8.87
N GLY A 404 -38.13 17.70 -10.17
CA GLY A 404 -38.75 16.59 -10.89
C GLY A 404 -37.90 15.33 -10.94
N GLY A 405 -36.58 15.47 -11.13
CA GLY A 405 -35.62 14.36 -11.07
C GLY A 405 -35.58 13.68 -9.70
N ILE A 406 -35.51 14.47 -8.63
CA ILE A 406 -35.54 13.96 -7.25
C ILE A 406 -36.89 13.28 -6.97
N GLN A 407 -38.02 13.85 -7.42
CA GLN A 407 -39.35 13.22 -7.28
C GLN A 407 -39.46 11.89 -8.05
N ALA A 408 -38.87 11.81 -9.24
CA ALA A 408 -38.86 10.58 -10.03
C ALA A 408 -38.03 9.48 -9.34
N ALA A 409 -36.86 9.82 -8.79
CA ALA A 409 -36.06 8.89 -7.99
C ALA A 409 -36.75 8.51 -6.67
N ALA A 410 -37.50 9.43 -6.07
CA ALA A 410 -38.29 9.17 -4.87
C ALA A 410 -39.42 8.16 -5.11
N ALA A 411 -39.83 7.89 -6.36
CA ALA A 411 -40.87 6.92 -6.65
C ALA A 411 -40.45 5.46 -6.40
N SER A 412 -39.13 5.18 -6.31
CA SER A 412 -38.58 3.83 -6.15
C SER A 412 -38.08 3.50 -4.74
N GLY A 413 -37.98 4.47 -3.82
CA GLY A 413 -37.30 4.29 -2.54
C GLY A 413 -38.04 4.90 -1.34
N SER A 414 -38.07 4.19 -0.20
CA SER A 414 -38.96 4.54 0.92
C SER A 414 -38.51 5.77 1.71
N ALA A 415 -37.20 5.99 1.85
CA ALA A 415 -36.66 7.11 2.62
C ALA A 415 -36.78 8.43 1.84
N LEU A 416 -36.36 8.41 0.56
CA LEU A 416 -36.43 9.58 -0.31
C LEU A 416 -37.89 9.98 -0.59
N GLN A 417 -38.80 9.01 -0.75
CA GLN A 417 -40.23 9.27 -0.85
C GLN A 417 -40.78 10.01 0.37
N GLN A 418 -40.42 9.57 1.57
CA GLN A 418 -40.90 10.18 2.81
C GLN A 418 -40.36 11.61 2.97
N ALA A 419 -39.08 11.83 2.65
CA ALA A 419 -38.49 13.16 2.66
C ALA A 419 -39.20 14.09 1.66
N MET A 420 -39.43 13.64 0.42
CA MET A 420 -40.12 14.44 -0.59
C MET A 420 -41.60 14.68 -0.28
N THR A 421 -42.28 13.73 0.37
CA THR A 421 -43.66 13.93 0.84
C THR A 421 -43.73 15.02 1.92
N THR A 422 -42.74 15.05 2.81
CA THR A 422 -42.69 15.99 3.93
C THR A 422 -42.22 17.38 3.48
N TRP A 423 -41.20 17.43 2.63
CA TRP A 423 -40.45 18.66 2.32
C TRP A 423 -40.61 19.15 0.89
N GLY A 424 -41.26 18.39 0.00
CA GLY A 424 -41.42 18.74 -1.41
C GLY A 424 -42.15 20.06 -1.63
N GLY A 425 -43.08 20.44 -0.73
CA GLY A 425 -43.73 21.75 -0.78
C GLY A 425 -42.79 22.91 -0.48
N VAL A 426 -41.86 22.73 0.47
CA VAL A 426 -40.84 23.74 0.82
C VAL A 426 -39.86 23.91 -0.33
N LEU A 427 -39.39 22.81 -0.91
CA LEU A 427 -38.49 22.84 -2.07
C LEU A 427 -39.19 23.40 -3.32
N GLY A 428 -40.48 23.08 -3.51
CA GLY A 428 -41.29 23.64 -4.59
C GLY A 428 -41.43 25.16 -4.53
N ALA A 429 -41.41 25.75 -3.33
CA ALA A 429 -41.46 27.20 -3.14
C ALA A 429 -40.17 27.94 -3.58
N LEU A 430 -39.07 27.20 -3.88
CA LEU A 430 -37.88 27.80 -4.48
C LEU A 430 -38.09 28.24 -5.92
N VAL A 431 -39.08 27.66 -6.61
CA VAL A 431 -39.43 27.99 -7.99
C VAL A 431 -40.23 29.31 -7.98
N PRO A 432 -39.70 30.40 -8.56
CA PRO A 432 -40.35 31.71 -8.56
C PRO A 432 -41.57 31.79 -9.50
#